data_AF-A0A7S2GMU0-F1
#
_entry.id   AF-A0A7S2GMU0-F1
#
_cell.length_a   1.000
_cell.length_b   1.000
_cell.length_c   1.000
_cell.angle_alpha   90.00
_cell.angle_beta   90.00
_cell.angle_gamma   90.00
#
_symmetry.space_group_name_H-M   'P 1'
#
loop_
_entity.id
_entity.type
_entity.pdbx_description
1 polymer ?
#
loop_
_entity_poly.entity_id
_entity_poly.type
_entity_poly.pdbx_seq_one_letter_code
_entity_poly.pdbx_strand_id
1 'polypeptide(L)'
;MRAQKLIEAEYNLKRVQYRIELHDEREKLRAEQAKHERLIGEEQALRLQRVREKAIAALNVTNDPERATGPTAASQAEAFNRDELFPVHGYADATLMKDMRFKLGHALRNAGLNGTEYARELLCDPKRFGGARRPDAFVSNVPFSHGGGGG
;
A
#
# COMPACT_ATOMS: atom_id res chain seq x y z
N MET A 1 41.07 58.75 -20.28
CA MET A 1 39.70 59.31 -20.13
C MET A 1 38.73 58.92 -21.26
N ARG A 2 38.97 59.25 -22.55
CA ARG A 2 38.00 58.90 -23.63
C ARG A 2 37.87 57.40 -23.94
N ALA A 3 38.99 56.66 -23.98
CA ALA A 3 38.99 55.22 -24.28
C ALA A 3 38.25 54.38 -23.20
N GLN A 4 38.43 54.73 -21.92
CA GLN A 4 37.75 54.07 -20.80
C GLN A 4 36.22 54.24 -20.87
N LYS A 5 35.75 55.45 -21.24
CA LYS A 5 34.31 55.72 -21.41
C LYS A 5 33.68 54.91 -22.56
N LEU A 6 34.43 54.64 -23.63
CA LEU A 6 33.95 53.81 -24.74
C LEU A 6 33.81 52.34 -24.33
N ILE A 7 34.80 51.80 -23.60
CA ILE A 7 34.75 50.44 -23.05
C ILE A 7 33.57 50.28 -22.08
N GLU A 8 33.36 51.27 -21.21
CA GLU A 8 32.21 51.29 -20.29
C GLU A 8 30.87 51.36 -21.03
N ALA A 9 30.79 52.14 -22.12
CA ALA A 9 29.59 52.25 -22.93
C ALA A 9 29.24 50.91 -23.63
N GLU A 10 30.23 50.23 -24.20
CA GLU A 10 30.05 48.90 -24.81
C GLU A 10 29.61 47.85 -23.79
N TYR A 11 30.20 47.85 -22.60
CA TYR A 11 29.81 46.95 -21.52
C TYR A 11 28.38 47.21 -21.05
N ASN A 12 27.99 48.48 -20.92
CA ASN A 12 26.63 48.86 -20.53
C ASN A 12 25.60 48.49 -21.61
N LEU A 13 25.93 48.64 -22.89
CA LEU A 13 25.06 48.20 -23.99
C LEU A 13 24.80 46.69 -23.94
N LYS A 14 25.85 45.88 -23.75
CA LYS A 14 25.71 44.42 -23.60
C LYS A 14 24.82 44.05 -22.42
N ARG A 15 24.95 44.74 -21.28
CA ARG A 15 24.09 44.51 -20.10
C ARG A 15 22.63 44.89 -20.34
N VAL A 16 22.38 45.96 -21.08
CA VAL A 16 21.02 46.38 -21.43
C VAL A 16 20.38 45.38 -22.37
N GLN A 17 21.09 44.94 -23.42
CA GLN A 17 20.63 43.91 -24.35
C GLN A 17 20.29 42.61 -23.62
N TYR A 18 21.20 42.11 -22.78
CA TYR A 18 20.96 40.91 -21.98
C TYR A 18 19.71 41.03 -21.09
N ARG A 19 19.48 42.19 -20.48
CA ARG A 19 18.29 42.43 -19.63
C ARG A 19 16.99 42.46 -20.44
N ILE A 20 17.03 42.99 -21.66
CA ILE A 20 15.89 43.00 -22.57
C ILE A 20 15.56 41.56 -22.99
N GLU A 21 16.55 40.79 -23.43
CA GLU A 21 16.39 39.40 -23.82
C GLU A 21 15.83 38.55 -22.66
N LEU A 22 16.39 38.69 -21.46
CA LEU A 22 15.92 37.98 -20.26
C LEU A 22 14.47 38.37 -19.91
N HIS A 23 14.11 39.65 -20.08
CA HIS A 23 12.74 40.11 -19.85
C HIS A 23 11.77 39.48 -20.85
N ASP A 24 12.13 39.46 -22.14
CA ASP A 24 11.31 38.90 -23.21
C ASP A 24 11.13 37.39 -23.06
N GLU A 25 12.18 36.66 -22.68
CA GLU A 25 12.07 35.23 -22.35
C GLU A 25 11.12 34.99 -21.17
N ARG A 26 11.20 35.81 -20.14
CA ARG A 26 10.32 35.69 -18.96
C ARG A 26 8.86 35.98 -19.28
N GLU A 27 8.60 36.98 -20.13
CA GLU A 27 7.26 37.29 -20.63
C GLU A 27 6.69 36.14 -21.45
N LYS A 28 7.49 35.55 -22.36
CA LYS A 28 7.08 34.37 -23.15
C LYS A 28 6.71 33.19 -22.26
N LEU A 29 7.59 32.85 -21.30
CA LEU A 29 7.33 31.76 -20.35
C LEU A 29 6.06 32.01 -19.53
N ARG A 30 5.84 33.24 -19.05
CA ARG A 30 4.62 33.59 -18.30
C ARG A 30 3.37 33.46 -19.18
N ALA A 31 3.45 33.87 -20.44
CA ALA A 31 2.33 33.75 -21.37
C ALA A 31 2.01 32.27 -21.70
N GLU A 32 3.03 31.43 -21.84
CA GLU A 32 2.86 29.98 -22.05
C GLU A 32 2.24 29.29 -20.83
N GLN A 33 2.73 29.60 -19.63
CA GLN A 33 2.17 29.09 -18.38
C GLN A 33 0.71 29.50 -18.22
N ALA A 34 0.38 30.78 -18.43
CA ALA A 34 -0.99 31.27 -18.34
C ALA A 34 -1.93 30.61 -19.36
N LYS A 35 -1.44 30.31 -20.58
CA LYS A 35 -2.22 29.55 -21.57
C LYS A 35 -2.45 28.11 -21.11
N HIS A 36 -1.41 27.46 -20.59
CA HIS A 36 -1.53 26.08 -20.12
C HIS A 36 -2.50 25.95 -18.93
N GLU A 37 -2.42 26.86 -17.96
CA GLU A 37 -3.34 26.91 -16.81
C GLU A 37 -4.79 27.13 -17.25
N ARG A 38 -5.02 28.00 -18.25
CA ARG A 38 -6.37 28.21 -18.81
C ARG A 38 -6.93 26.93 -19.43
N LEU A 39 -6.14 26.22 -20.24
CA LEU A 39 -6.57 24.97 -20.87
C LEU A 39 -6.91 23.90 -19.84
N ILE A 40 -6.07 23.74 -18.80
CA ILE A 40 -6.33 22.82 -17.70
C ILE A 40 -7.63 23.21 -16.97
N GLY A 41 -7.83 24.51 -16.70
CA GLY A 41 -9.04 25.01 -16.05
C GLY A 41 -10.30 24.73 -16.87
N GLU A 42 -10.25 24.93 -18.19
CA GLU A 42 -11.35 24.63 -19.11
C GLU A 42 -11.68 23.13 -19.15
N GLU A 43 -10.67 22.27 -19.24
CA GLU A 43 -10.85 20.81 -19.20
C GLU A 43 -11.48 20.33 -17.89
N GLN A 44 -11.01 20.87 -16.76
CA GLN A 44 -11.58 20.56 -15.44
C GLN A 44 -13.03 21.03 -15.33
N ALA A 45 -13.34 22.23 -15.83
CA ALA A 45 -14.70 22.77 -15.84
C ALA A 45 -15.64 21.89 -16.68
N LEU A 46 -15.21 21.48 -17.88
CA LEU A 46 -15.98 20.57 -18.75
C LEU A 46 -16.18 19.19 -18.08
N ARG A 47 -15.15 18.64 -17.45
CA ARG A 47 -15.26 17.37 -16.72
C ARG A 47 -16.28 17.48 -15.58
N LEU A 48 -16.24 18.57 -14.83
CA LEU A 48 -17.17 18.82 -13.73
C LEU A 48 -18.61 18.98 -14.22
N GLN A 49 -18.81 19.70 -15.34
CA GLN A 49 -20.12 19.84 -15.98
C GLN A 49 -20.70 18.47 -16.37
N ARG A 50 -19.92 17.61 -17.03
CA ARG A 50 -20.37 16.25 -17.39
C ARG A 50 -20.77 15.42 -16.16
N VAL A 51 -20.02 15.52 -15.07
CA VAL A 51 -20.37 14.81 -13.82
C VAL A 51 -21.68 15.34 -13.25
N ARG A 52 -21.88 16.66 -13.24
CA ARG A 52 -23.13 17.28 -12.79
C ARG A 52 -24.32 16.85 -13.65
N GLU A 53 -24.18 16.90 -14.97
CA GLU A 53 -25.23 16.45 -15.90
C GLU A 53 -25.60 14.99 -15.67
N LYS A 54 -24.61 14.11 -15.50
CA LYS A 54 -24.84 12.70 -15.16
C LYS A 54 -25.57 12.54 -13.83
N ALA A 55 -25.22 13.33 -12.81
CA ALA A 55 -25.89 13.28 -11.51
C ALA A 55 -27.34 13.77 -11.59
N ILE A 56 -27.59 14.86 -12.33
CA ILE A 56 -28.95 15.37 -12.57
C ILE A 56 -29.78 14.34 -13.35
N ALA A 57 -29.21 13.72 -14.38
CA ALA A 57 -29.86 12.64 -15.12
C ALA A 57 -30.19 11.45 -14.22
N ALA A 58 -29.30 11.09 -13.29
CA ALA A 58 -29.53 10.03 -12.31
C ALA A 58 -30.61 10.37 -11.28
N LEU A 59 -30.76 11.64 -10.89
CA LEU A 59 -31.82 12.12 -10.01
C LEU A 59 -33.21 12.06 -10.67
N ASN A 60 -33.26 12.24 -11.99
CA ASN A 60 -34.50 12.16 -12.76
C ASN A 60 -34.92 10.72 -13.11
N VAL A 61 -34.18 9.71 -12.62
CA VAL A 61 -34.59 8.31 -12.77
C VAL A 61 -35.82 8.07 -11.89
N THR A 62 -36.90 7.59 -12.53
CA THR A 62 -38.11 7.14 -11.85
C THR A 62 -37.76 6.15 -10.74
N ASN A 63 -38.38 6.31 -9.56
CA ASN A 63 -38.15 5.42 -8.42
C ASN A 63 -38.46 3.96 -8.82
N ASP A 64 -37.40 3.20 -9.08
CA ASP A 64 -37.46 1.81 -9.51
C ASP A 64 -37.14 0.92 -8.29
N PRO A 65 -38.17 0.33 -7.66
CA PRO A 65 -37.99 -0.43 -6.43
C PRO A 65 -37.15 -1.70 -6.64
N GLU A 66 -37.15 -2.28 -7.84
CA GLU A 66 -36.37 -3.48 -8.14
C GLU A 66 -34.87 -3.17 -8.17
N ARG A 67 -34.48 -2.00 -8.69
CA ARG A 67 -33.10 -1.51 -8.65
C ARG A 67 -32.60 -1.28 -7.22
N ALA A 68 -33.45 -0.77 -6.32
CA ALA A 68 -33.07 -0.51 -4.94
C ALA A 68 -32.77 -1.79 -4.15
N THR A 69 -33.45 -2.89 -4.48
CA THR A 69 -33.22 -4.21 -3.87
C THR A 69 -32.20 -5.06 -4.61
N GLY A 70 -31.71 -4.60 -5.76
CA GLY A 70 -30.77 -5.33 -6.60
C GLY A 70 -29.38 -5.45 -5.96
N PRO A 71 -28.62 -6.51 -6.28
CA PRO A 71 -27.27 -6.69 -5.77
C PRO A 71 -26.32 -5.62 -6.34
N THR A 72 -25.75 -4.80 -5.46
CA THR A 72 -24.77 -3.76 -5.84
C THR A 72 -23.42 -4.37 -6.19
N ALA A 73 -22.55 -3.61 -6.86
CA ALA A 73 -21.17 -4.06 -7.17
C ALA A 73 -20.40 -4.52 -5.92
N ALA A 74 -20.69 -3.94 -4.75
CA ALA A 74 -20.13 -4.37 -3.47
C ALA A 74 -20.74 -5.67 -2.94
N SER A 75 -22.01 -5.94 -3.25
CA SER A 75 -22.71 -7.19 -2.90
C SER A 75 -22.30 -8.36 -3.81
N GLN A 76 -21.99 -8.07 -5.08
CA GLN A 76 -21.53 -9.06 -6.07
C GLN A 76 -20.03 -9.33 -6.01
N ALA A 77 -19.26 -8.47 -5.34
CA ALA A 77 -17.86 -8.77 -5.05
C ALA A 77 -17.86 -9.99 -4.12
N GLU A 78 -17.53 -11.17 -4.66
CA GLU A 78 -17.36 -12.38 -3.89
C GLU A 78 -16.49 -12.07 -2.66
N ALA A 79 -16.94 -12.58 -1.52
CA ALA A 79 -16.37 -12.36 -0.22
C ALA A 79 -14.84 -12.30 -0.32
N PHE A 80 -14.27 -11.11 -0.09
CA PHE A 80 -12.86 -10.97 0.26
C PHE A 80 -12.50 -12.15 1.16
N ASN A 81 -11.50 -12.94 0.79
CA ASN A 81 -11.03 -14.09 1.56
C ASN A 81 -10.95 -13.64 3.02
N ARG A 82 -11.94 -14.05 3.84
CA ARG A 82 -12.07 -13.54 5.21
C ARG A 82 -10.86 -13.90 6.06
N ASP A 83 -10.07 -14.85 5.58
CA ASP A 83 -8.85 -15.37 6.16
C ASP A 83 -7.71 -14.34 6.16
N GLU A 84 -7.80 -13.25 5.40
CA GLU A 84 -6.71 -12.25 5.26
C GLU A 84 -7.03 -10.88 5.85
N LEU A 85 -8.19 -10.68 6.50
CA LEU A 85 -8.55 -9.37 7.03
C LEU A 85 -7.67 -8.96 8.22
N PHE A 86 -7.13 -9.94 8.97
CA PHE A 86 -6.18 -9.74 10.05
C PHE A 86 -5.19 -10.91 10.12
N PRO A 87 -3.90 -10.68 10.44
CA PRO A 87 -2.96 -11.78 10.64
C PRO A 87 -3.35 -12.59 11.88
N VAL A 88 -3.78 -13.84 11.68
CA VAL A 88 -4.02 -14.79 12.77
C VAL A 88 -2.69 -15.37 13.22
N HIS A 89 -2.20 -14.91 14.37
CA HIS A 89 -1.00 -15.47 15.00
C HIS A 89 -1.38 -16.70 15.82
N GLY A 90 -1.22 -17.89 15.23
CA GLY A 90 -1.49 -19.16 15.89
C GLY A 90 -0.82 -20.34 15.18
N TYR A 91 -0.96 -21.53 15.77
CA TYR A 91 -0.53 -22.78 15.16
C TYR A 91 -1.75 -23.55 14.67
N ALA A 92 -1.71 -24.00 13.42
CA ALA A 92 -2.71 -24.93 12.92
C ALA A 92 -2.64 -26.27 13.68
N ASP A 93 -3.76 -26.97 13.82
CA ASP A 93 -3.84 -28.27 14.50
C ASP A 93 -2.85 -29.29 13.91
N ALA A 94 -2.72 -29.30 12.58
CA ALA A 94 -1.75 -30.14 11.88
C ALA A 94 -0.29 -29.85 12.28
N THR A 95 0.02 -28.62 12.69
CA THR A 95 1.34 -28.20 13.16
C THR A 95 1.54 -28.57 14.63
N LEU A 96 0.53 -28.36 15.48
CA LEU A 96 0.58 -28.78 16.89
C LEU A 96 0.76 -30.29 17.01
N MET A 97 0.05 -31.06 16.18
CA MET A 97 0.15 -32.52 16.11
C MET A 97 1.46 -33.01 15.45
N LYS A 98 2.45 -32.15 15.17
CA LYS A 98 3.82 -32.61 14.88
C LYS A 98 4.69 -32.68 16.14
N ASP A 99 4.35 -31.91 17.18
CA ASP A 99 5.08 -31.91 18.44
C ASP A 99 4.72 -33.15 19.28
N MET A 100 5.72 -33.98 19.56
CA MET A 100 5.58 -35.18 20.39
C MET A 100 5.20 -34.85 21.82
N ARG A 101 5.65 -33.71 22.36
CA ARG A 101 5.29 -33.26 23.70
C ARG A 101 3.81 -32.90 23.76
N PHE A 102 3.29 -32.23 22.74
CA PHE A 102 1.87 -31.89 22.62
C PHE A 102 1.00 -33.15 22.51
N LYS A 103 1.39 -34.11 21.68
CA LYS A 103 0.69 -35.41 21.57
C LYS A 103 0.63 -36.15 22.90
N LEU A 104 1.76 -36.26 23.59
CA LEU A 104 1.82 -36.96 24.88
C LEU A 104 0.94 -36.24 25.92
N GLY A 105 1.02 -34.91 26.00
CA GLY A 105 0.18 -34.14 26.91
C GLY A 105 -1.31 -34.29 26.62
N HIS A 106 -1.68 -34.31 25.33
CA HIS A 106 -3.06 -34.56 24.92
C HIS A 106 -3.52 -35.97 25.32
N ALA A 107 -2.71 -37.00 25.11
CA ALA A 107 -3.01 -38.37 25.52
C ALA A 107 -3.14 -38.52 27.06
N LEU A 108 -2.22 -37.92 27.82
CA LEU A 108 -2.26 -37.91 29.29
C LEU A 108 -3.49 -37.18 29.82
N ARG A 109 -3.92 -36.11 29.15
CA ARG A 109 -5.17 -35.41 29.47
C ARG A 109 -6.39 -36.26 29.20
N ASN A 110 -6.45 -36.95 28.06
CA ASN A 110 -7.55 -37.85 27.74
C ASN A 110 -7.63 -39.05 28.70
N ALA A 111 -6.48 -39.49 29.21
CA ALA A 111 -6.39 -40.53 30.26
C ALA A 111 -6.64 -40.00 31.69
N GLY A 112 -6.85 -38.69 31.88
CA GLY A 112 -7.06 -38.09 33.21
C GLY A 112 -5.82 -37.96 34.09
N LEU A 113 -4.63 -38.23 33.57
CA LEU A 113 -3.36 -38.26 34.33
C LEU A 113 -2.59 -36.93 34.33
N ASN A 114 -3.07 -35.92 33.62
CA ASN A 114 -2.35 -34.65 33.38
C ASN A 114 -1.98 -33.87 34.67
N GLY A 115 -2.73 -34.07 35.76
CA GLY A 115 -2.45 -33.43 37.05
C GLY A 115 -1.44 -34.17 37.94
N THR A 116 -0.97 -35.35 37.52
CA THR A 116 -0.04 -36.15 38.33
C THR A 116 1.39 -35.66 38.21
N GLU A 117 2.18 -35.87 39.25
CA GLU A 117 3.62 -35.57 39.25
C GLU A 117 4.35 -36.35 38.16
N TYR A 118 3.95 -37.60 37.94
CA TYR A 118 4.45 -38.45 36.84
C TYR A 118 4.24 -37.83 35.45
N ALA A 119 3.05 -37.29 35.17
CA ALA A 119 2.79 -36.60 33.91
C ALA A 119 3.67 -35.34 33.75
N ARG A 120 3.92 -34.62 34.83
CA ARG A 120 4.78 -33.42 34.85
C ARG A 120 6.23 -33.78 34.54
N GLU A 121 6.76 -34.82 35.19
CA GLU A 121 8.11 -35.33 34.95
C GLU A 121 8.28 -35.78 33.50
N LEU A 122 7.32 -36.56 32.99
CA LEU A 122 7.34 -37.03 31.60
C LEU A 122 7.37 -35.87 30.60
N LEU A 123 6.52 -34.85 30.78
CA LEU A 123 6.43 -33.72 29.86
C LEU A 123 7.63 -32.79 29.93
N CYS A 124 8.36 -32.77 31.05
CA CYS A 124 9.53 -31.91 31.24
C CYS A 124 10.86 -32.62 30.95
N ASP A 125 10.85 -33.92 30.62
CA ASP A 125 12.06 -34.69 30.36
C ASP A 125 12.79 -34.20 29.09
N PRO A 126 13.95 -33.53 29.23
CA PRO A 126 14.67 -32.96 28.09
C PRO A 126 15.31 -34.05 27.20
N LYS A 127 15.47 -35.28 27.70
CA LYS A 127 16.04 -36.39 26.94
C LYS A 127 15.05 -36.96 25.92
N ARG A 128 13.74 -36.82 26.19
CA ARG A 128 12.67 -37.35 25.32
C ARG A 128 12.26 -36.41 24.21
N PHE A 129 12.30 -35.11 24.47
CA PHE A 129 11.82 -34.10 23.52
C PHE A 129 12.92 -33.23 22.92
N GLY A 130 14.19 -33.53 23.25
CA GLY A 130 15.35 -32.85 22.68
C GLY A 130 15.50 -31.43 23.20
N GLY A 131 15.73 -31.29 24.51
CA GLY A 131 16.13 -30.03 25.17
C GLY A 131 15.15 -28.85 25.03
N ALA A 132 15.46 -27.76 25.72
CA ALA A 132 14.72 -26.51 25.54
C ALA A 132 15.01 -25.94 24.14
N ARG A 133 14.02 -25.96 23.24
CA ARG A 133 14.11 -25.21 21.99
C ARG A 133 14.11 -23.73 22.35
N ARG A 134 15.20 -23.06 22.02
CA ARG A 134 15.34 -21.61 22.16
C ARG A 134 14.18 -20.90 21.45
N PRO A 135 13.53 -19.89 22.07
CA PRO A 135 12.39 -19.19 21.46
C PRO A 135 12.74 -18.50 20.13
N ASP A 136 14.03 -18.23 19.92
CA ASP A 136 14.65 -17.61 18.73
C ASP A 136 15.02 -18.62 17.62
N ALA A 137 15.00 -19.92 17.86
CA ALA A 137 15.34 -20.95 16.87
C ALA A 137 14.11 -21.36 16.03
N PHE A 138 13.60 -20.44 15.21
CA PHE A 138 12.51 -20.72 14.27
C PHE A 138 13.07 -21.40 13.01
N VAL A 139 12.83 -22.71 12.84
CA VAL A 139 12.94 -23.36 11.52
C VAL A 139 11.61 -23.15 10.82
N SER A 140 11.51 -22.10 10.01
CA SER A 140 10.35 -21.90 9.13
C SER A 140 10.30 -23.03 8.11
N ASN A 141 9.26 -23.87 8.15
CA ASN A 141 8.95 -24.82 7.08
C ASN A 141 8.23 -24.17 5.88
N VAL A 142 8.24 -22.83 5.82
CA VAL A 142 7.75 -22.08 4.67
C VAL A 142 8.94 -21.94 3.72
N PRO A 143 8.89 -22.45 2.48
CA PRO A 143 9.95 -22.21 1.51
C PRO A 143 10.01 -20.70 1.25
N PHE A 144 11.14 -20.08 1.59
CA PHE A 144 11.43 -18.70 1.23
C PHE A 144 11.59 -18.63 -0.30
N SER A 145 10.52 -18.30 -1.02
CA SER A 145 10.60 -18.02 -2.45
C SER A 145 11.42 -16.76 -2.63
N HIS A 146 12.69 -16.91 -3.02
CA HIS A 146 13.46 -15.78 -3.51
C HIS A 146 12.85 -15.42 -4.86
N GLY A 147 12.21 -14.25 -4.93
CA GLY A 147 11.66 -13.70 -6.15
C GLY A 147 12.77 -13.65 -7.21
N GLY A 148 12.59 -14.45 -8.27
CA GLY A 148 13.45 -14.41 -9.44
C GLY A 148 13.22 -13.09 -10.18
N GLY A 149 14.13 -12.15 -9.99
CA GLY A 149 14.34 -11.05 -10.93
C GLY A 149 14.97 -11.61 -12.20
N GLY A 150 14.15 -11.82 -13.24
CA GLY A 150 14.61 -12.05 -14.59
C GLY A 150 14.87 -10.71 -15.28
N GLY A 151 16.15 -10.43 -15.56
CA GLY A 151 16.57 -9.54 -16.64
C GLY A 151 16.73 -10.29 -17.94
#